data_AF-Q0CME0-F1
#
_entry.id   AF-Q0CME0-F1
#
_cell.length_a   1.000
_cell.length_b   1.000
_cell.length_c   1.000
_cell.angle_alpha   90.00
_cell.angle_beta   90.00
_cell.angle_gamma   90.00
#
_symmetry.space_group_name_H-M   'P 1'
#
loop_
_entity.id
_entity.type
_entity.pdbx_description
1 polymer ?
#
loop_
_entity_poly.entity_id
_entity_poly.type
_entity_poly.pdbx_seq_one_letter_code
_entity_poly.pdbx_strand_id
1 'polypeptide(L)'
;MAHSLAAPHPVHLDPLELDILNRRDAFGLPGREICDALIEIFFSRVAPILPVVNRHDFMRRYHDPANRPSILLLQAIFTVASRFLTDNLSSGNSANTPRAFYKKAKALYDAGYEQDNIAVIQAVILLGLYWDGLDDLVENGIFYWSRLGTALAQAEGLHQSETYVDLDPSESSLRKRIWWTLYTRDRSVAAAFGRPIHINTDDCTVGELTVTDFVEHDEYLQLEYPVDVTHARFFIEYVKLCQLMDLGLCLKLSSRSTHDSRNAEAAQCELGLNEWLVSCPAELHWRQARHSFLPAVLFSQFYTIVCQLQLLQEPCSSSESQRSAFNAASTVISILETLQSHGELRYAPSFT
;
A
#
# COMPACT_ATOMS: atom_id res chain seq x y z
N MET A 1 30.17 4.45 26.91
CA MET A 1 30.83 3.81 25.76
C MET A 1 29.73 3.20 24.91
N ALA A 2 29.41 3.84 23.78
CA ALA A 2 28.38 3.33 22.88
C ALA A 2 28.95 2.13 22.12
N HIS A 3 28.47 0.93 22.41
CA HIS A 3 28.76 -0.23 21.59
C HIS A 3 28.11 0.00 20.22
N SER A 4 28.92 0.26 19.20
CA SER A 4 28.47 0.22 17.81
C SER A 4 28.05 -1.21 17.49
N LEU A 5 26.73 -1.41 17.40
CA LEU A 5 26.08 -2.67 17.07
C LEU A 5 25.77 -2.77 15.57
N ALA A 6 26.40 -1.95 14.72
CA ALA A 6 26.10 -1.91 13.30
C ALA A 6 26.71 -3.13 12.58
N ALA A 7 25.91 -3.81 11.76
CA ALA A 7 26.41 -4.73 10.76
C ALA A 7 27.44 -4.01 9.87
N PRO A 8 28.48 -4.70 9.35
CA PRO A 8 29.44 -4.07 8.45
C PRO A 8 28.72 -3.45 7.24
N HIS A 9 29.09 -2.22 6.90
CA HIS A 9 28.52 -1.53 5.76
C HIS A 9 28.85 -2.26 4.44
N PRO A 10 28.00 -2.14 3.41
CA PRO A 10 28.24 -2.74 2.11
C PRO A 10 29.57 -2.28 1.51
N VAL A 11 30.32 -3.23 0.93
CA VAL A 11 31.68 -3.01 0.41
C VAL A 11 31.69 -2.17 -0.87
N HIS A 12 30.58 -2.13 -1.61
CA HIS A 12 30.47 -1.37 -2.86
C HIS A 12 30.29 0.13 -2.66
N LEU A 13 29.96 0.57 -1.44
CA LEU A 13 29.68 1.97 -1.16
C LEU A 13 30.98 2.75 -1.01
N ASP A 14 31.10 3.89 -1.70
CA ASP A 14 32.30 4.70 -1.59
C ASP A 14 32.40 5.41 -0.21
N PRO A 15 33.61 5.78 0.25
CA PRO A 15 33.78 6.43 1.55
C PRO A 15 33.09 7.80 1.71
N LEU A 16 32.94 8.56 0.63
CA LEU A 16 32.24 9.85 0.60
C LEU A 16 30.72 9.65 0.76
N GLU A 17 30.13 8.69 0.06
CA GLU A 17 28.72 8.31 0.24
C GLU A 17 28.45 7.88 1.69
N LEU A 18 29.36 7.10 2.28
CA LEU A 18 29.24 6.70 3.68
C LEU A 18 29.33 7.90 4.64
N ASP A 19 30.21 8.87 4.40
CA ASP A 19 30.27 10.12 5.17
C ASP A 19 28.96 10.92 5.04
N ILE A 20 28.41 11.04 3.83
CA ILE A 20 27.13 11.71 3.58
C ILE A 20 26.00 11.03 4.37
N LEU A 21 25.92 9.70 4.36
CA LEU A 21 24.92 8.93 5.10
C LEU A 21 25.05 9.15 6.62
N ASN A 22 26.27 9.13 7.14
CA ASN A 22 26.52 9.42 8.56
C ASN A 22 26.11 10.85 8.95
N ARG A 23 26.45 11.84 8.12
CA ARG A 23 26.07 13.24 8.35
C ARG A 23 24.56 13.49 8.25
N ARG A 24 23.85 12.66 7.48
CA ARG A 24 22.38 12.67 7.39
C ARG A 24 21.70 11.86 8.50
N ASP A 25 22.47 11.25 9.42
CA ASP A 25 21.98 10.35 10.45
C ASP A 25 21.12 9.21 9.88
N ALA A 26 21.49 8.72 8.69
CA ALA A 26 20.68 7.76 7.93
C ALA A 26 20.51 6.40 8.67
N PHE A 27 21.51 6.03 9.47
CA PHE A 27 21.52 4.81 10.27
C PHE A 27 20.93 4.99 11.68
N GLY A 28 20.64 6.23 12.09
CA GLY A 28 20.13 6.53 13.41
C GLY A 28 18.72 5.99 13.61
N LEU A 29 18.56 5.11 14.60
CA LEU A 29 17.29 4.54 15.03
C LEU A 29 16.88 5.17 16.39
N PRO A 30 15.57 5.31 16.65
CA PRO A 30 15.11 5.77 17.95
C PRO A 30 15.36 4.71 19.04
N GLY A 31 15.05 5.05 20.29
CA GLY A 31 15.11 4.09 21.40
C GLY A 31 14.23 2.86 21.12
N ARG A 32 14.62 1.69 21.66
CA ARG A 32 13.96 0.40 21.39
C ARG A 32 12.44 0.44 21.60
N GLU A 33 11.97 1.09 22.66
CA GLU A 33 10.53 1.24 22.95
C GLU A 33 9.77 1.92 21.80
N ILE A 34 10.39 2.92 21.16
CA ILE A 34 9.79 3.64 20.02
C ILE A 34 9.87 2.79 18.75
N CYS A 35 10.99 2.08 18.52
CA CYS A 35 11.08 1.13 17.41
C CYS A 35 9.98 0.07 17.50
N ASP A 36 9.83 -0.57 18.67
CA ASP A 36 8.83 -1.60 18.92
C ASP A 36 7.40 -1.06 18.70
N ALA A 37 7.12 0.15 19.20
CA ALA A 37 5.82 0.81 18.99
C ALA A 37 5.55 1.11 17.50
N LEU A 38 6.53 1.62 16.76
CA LEU A 38 6.38 1.92 15.33
C LEU A 38 6.17 0.66 14.50
N ILE A 39 6.87 -0.44 14.82
CA ILE A 39 6.71 -1.73 14.15
C ILE A 39 5.31 -2.29 14.40
N GLU A 40 4.82 -2.25 15.64
CA GLU A 40 3.47 -2.71 15.96
C GLU A 40 2.39 -1.88 15.25
N ILE A 41 2.58 -0.54 15.21
CA ILE A 41 1.70 0.36 14.46
C ILE A 41 1.70 0.00 12.97
N PHE A 42 2.86 -0.28 12.39
CA PHE A 42 2.95 -0.67 10.99
C PHE A 42 2.11 -1.93 10.71
N PHE A 43 2.32 -3.00 11.48
CA PHE A 43 1.61 -4.26 11.26
C PHE A 43 0.12 -4.20 11.58
N SER A 44 -0.30 -3.36 12.53
CA SER A 44 -1.71 -3.21 12.91
C SER A 44 -2.50 -2.22 12.04
N ARG A 45 -1.84 -1.21 11.45
CA ARG A 45 -2.53 -0.11 10.72
C ARG A 45 -2.18 -0.03 9.24
N VAL A 46 -0.93 -0.30 8.86
CA VAL A 46 -0.45 -0.12 7.48
C VAL A 46 -0.49 -1.43 6.70
N ALA A 47 0.06 -2.50 7.27
CA ALA A 47 0.16 -3.81 6.63
C ALA A 47 -1.19 -4.40 6.17
N PRO A 48 -2.35 -4.18 6.84
CA PRO A 48 -3.64 -4.67 6.33
C PRO A 48 -4.04 -4.06 4.98
N ILE A 49 -3.57 -2.84 4.69
CA ILE A 49 -3.84 -2.12 3.45
C ILE A 49 -2.70 -2.31 2.45
N LEU A 50 -1.48 -2.52 2.94
CA LEU A 50 -0.25 -2.66 2.14
C LEU A 50 0.56 -3.85 2.66
N PRO A 51 0.15 -5.10 2.32
CA PRO A 51 0.73 -6.32 2.87
C PRO A 51 2.06 -6.71 2.20
N VAL A 52 2.98 -5.74 2.14
CA VAL A 52 4.26 -5.85 1.41
C VAL A 52 5.39 -6.43 2.24
N VAL A 53 5.19 -6.64 3.55
CA VAL A 53 6.19 -7.21 4.46
C VAL A 53 5.64 -8.49 5.07
N ASN A 54 6.48 -9.53 5.16
CA ASN A 54 6.16 -10.73 5.92
C ASN A 54 6.43 -10.47 7.41
N ARG A 55 5.38 -10.50 8.26
CA ARG A 55 5.49 -10.10 9.67
C ARG A 55 6.37 -11.07 10.45
N HIS A 56 6.13 -12.37 10.31
CA HIS A 56 6.83 -13.42 11.00
C HIS A 56 8.34 -13.36 10.73
N ASP A 57 8.71 -13.34 9.45
CA ASP A 57 10.10 -13.27 9.03
C ASP A 57 10.76 -11.94 9.45
N PHE A 58 10.06 -10.81 9.31
CA PHE A 58 10.57 -9.51 9.75
C PHE A 58 10.83 -9.48 11.25
N MET A 59 9.88 -9.94 12.07
CA MET A 59 10.01 -9.93 13.54
C MET A 59 11.11 -10.88 14.02
N ARG A 60 11.23 -12.06 13.41
CA ARG A 60 12.33 -13.01 13.64
C ARG A 60 13.69 -12.35 13.42
N ARG A 61 13.87 -11.67 12.28
CA ARG A 61 15.09 -10.89 11.98
C ARG A 61 15.27 -9.71 12.91
N TYR A 62 14.20 -9.00 13.27
CA TYR A 62 14.26 -7.84 14.16
C TYR A 62 14.75 -8.21 15.58
N HIS A 63 14.38 -9.41 16.05
CA HIS A 63 14.86 -9.94 17.32
C HIS A 63 16.25 -10.60 17.26
N ASP A 64 16.77 -10.88 16.06
CA ASP A 64 18.11 -11.43 15.85
C ASP A 64 19.15 -10.32 15.63
N PRO A 65 20.08 -10.07 16.59
CA PRO A 65 21.13 -9.08 16.42
C PRO A 65 22.11 -9.39 15.29
N ALA A 66 22.24 -10.65 14.88
CA ALA A 66 23.17 -11.09 13.84
C ALA A 66 22.58 -10.98 12.43
N ASN A 67 21.25 -11.01 12.30
CA ASN A 67 20.55 -10.97 11.02
C ASN A 67 19.39 -9.98 11.04
N ARG A 68 19.71 -8.69 11.23
CA ARG A 68 18.69 -7.64 11.32
C ARG A 68 18.01 -7.36 9.97
N PRO A 69 16.77 -6.85 9.97
CA PRO A 69 16.11 -6.38 8.76
C PRO A 69 16.90 -5.24 8.10
N SER A 70 16.65 -5.04 6.81
CA SER A 70 17.17 -3.91 6.05
C SER A 70 16.95 -2.59 6.80
N ILE A 71 18.02 -1.81 6.98
CA ILE A 71 17.92 -0.48 7.58
C ILE A 71 17.09 0.47 6.70
N LEU A 72 17.18 0.33 5.37
CA LEU A 72 16.34 1.08 4.43
C LEU A 72 14.86 0.78 4.67
N LEU A 73 14.51 -0.51 4.76
CA LEU A 73 13.14 -0.94 5.03
C LEU A 73 12.66 -0.47 6.41
N LEU A 74 13.49 -0.57 7.45
CA LEU A 74 13.16 -0.08 8.79
C LEU A 74 12.84 1.41 8.80
N GLN A 75 13.70 2.23 8.18
CA GLN A 75 13.44 3.67 8.09
C GLN A 75 12.16 3.96 7.29
N ALA A 76 11.88 3.22 6.22
CA ALA A 76 10.65 3.38 5.44
C ALA A 76 9.38 2.95 6.22
N ILE A 77 9.45 1.88 7.02
CA ILE A 77 8.40 1.49 7.97
C ILE A 77 8.16 2.61 8.99
N PHE A 78 9.21 3.20 9.54
CA PHE A 78 9.10 4.29 10.51
C PHE A 78 8.53 5.57 9.89
N THR A 79 8.83 5.86 8.62
CA THR A 79 8.21 6.96 7.86
C THR A 79 6.68 6.88 7.90
N VAL A 80 6.12 5.70 7.61
CA VAL A 80 4.67 5.54 7.53
C VAL A 80 4.01 5.33 8.89
N ALA A 81 4.67 4.65 9.82
CA ALA A 81 4.11 4.37 11.15
C ALA A 81 4.13 5.59 12.07
N SER A 82 5.15 6.44 11.99
CA SER A 82 5.30 7.60 12.89
C SER A 82 4.17 8.62 12.77
N ARG A 83 3.42 8.62 11.67
CA ARG A 83 2.21 9.46 11.51
C ARG A 83 1.08 9.10 12.47
N PHE A 84 1.15 7.90 13.06
CA PHE A 84 0.17 7.35 14.00
C PHE A 84 0.70 7.28 15.43
N LEU A 85 1.95 7.71 15.65
CA LEU A 85 2.54 7.72 16.98
C LEU A 85 1.81 8.75 17.86
N THR A 86 1.44 8.36 19.07
CA THR A 86 0.71 9.24 20.00
C THR A 86 1.62 10.29 20.63
N ASP A 87 1.02 11.43 20.99
CA ASP A 87 1.76 12.59 21.53
C ASP A 87 2.59 12.28 22.78
N ASN A 88 2.15 11.32 23.59
CA ASN A 88 2.88 10.89 24.79
C ASN A 88 4.22 10.20 24.47
N LEU A 89 4.34 9.56 23.31
CA LEU A 89 5.57 8.90 22.84
C LEU A 89 6.38 9.77 21.87
N SER A 90 5.76 10.78 21.27
CA SER A 90 6.41 11.73 20.35
C SER A 90 6.93 13.00 21.05
N SER A 91 6.52 13.25 22.31
CA SER A 91 6.70 14.49 23.06
C SER A 91 8.10 15.12 22.91
N GLY A 92 8.19 16.06 21.96
CA GLY A 92 9.32 16.98 21.80
C GLY A 92 10.52 16.49 20.99
N ASN A 93 10.54 15.25 20.49
CA ASN A 93 11.69 14.75 19.74
C ASN A 93 11.49 14.97 18.23
N SER A 94 12.04 16.05 17.69
CA SER A 94 12.00 16.39 16.25
C SER A 94 12.58 15.30 15.34
N ALA A 95 13.33 14.34 15.90
CA ALA A 95 13.92 13.21 15.19
C ALA A 95 12.93 12.08 14.86
N ASN A 96 11.78 11.98 15.55
CA ASN A 96 10.82 10.87 15.40
C ASN A 96 9.60 11.25 14.55
N THR A 97 9.82 12.05 13.51
CA THR A 97 8.76 12.53 12.61
C THR A 97 8.76 11.76 11.30
N PRO A 98 7.60 11.65 10.59
CA PRO A 98 7.54 11.04 9.26
C PRO A 98 8.59 11.61 8.31
N ARG A 99 8.77 12.94 8.35
CA ARG A 99 9.76 13.69 7.55
C ARG A 99 11.19 13.30 7.87
N ALA A 100 11.53 13.14 9.15
CA ALA A 100 12.89 12.75 9.56
C ALA A 100 13.23 11.35 9.05
N PHE A 101 12.33 10.38 9.27
CA PHE A 101 12.51 9.01 8.78
C PHE A 101 12.53 8.94 7.25
N TYR A 102 11.66 9.69 6.57
CA TYR A 102 11.66 9.78 5.10
C TYR A 102 13.01 10.24 4.55
N LYS A 103 13.61 11.29 5.14
CA LYS A 103 14.93 11.78 4.72
C LYS A 103 16.03 10.74 4.91
N LYS A 104 15.98 9.97 6.00
CA LYS A 104 16.93 8.87 6.28
C LYS A 104 16.80 7.74 5.26
N ALA A 105 15.59 7.25 5.06
CA ALA A 105 15.29 6.21 4.07
C ALA A 105 15.64 6.64 2.64
N LYS A 106 15.27 7.87 2.24
CA LYS A 106 15.61 8.42 0.92
C LYS A 106 17.13 8.53 0.74
N ALA A 107 17.88 8.95 1.76
CA ALA A 107 19.33 9.01 1.67
C ALA A 107 19.95 7.62 1.44
N LEU A 108 19.47 6.59 2.15
CA LEU A 108 19.90 5.20 1.94
C LEU A 108 19.57 4.68 0.54
N TYR A 109 18.39 5.01 0.02
CA TYR A 109 17.97 4.66 -1.33
C TYR A 109 18.83 5.36 -2.39
N ASP A 110 19.00 6.68 -2.31
CA ASP A 110 19.76 7.48 -3.27
C ASP A 110 21.24 7.03 -3.34
N ALA A 111 21.81 6.58 -2.22
CA ALA A 111 23.17 6.07 -2.13
C ALA A 111 23.33 4.61 -2.61
N GLY A 112 22.24 3.93 -2.98
CA GLY A 112 22.27 2.51 -3.36
C GLY A 112 22.76 1.60 -2.22
N TYR A 113 22.42 1.94 -0.97
CA TYR A 113 22.92 1.22 0.20
C TYR A 113 22.40 -0.22 0.29
N GLU A 114 21.11 -0.42 0.05
CA GLU A 114 20.48 -1.74 0.08
C GLU A 114 20.74 -2.51 -1.23
N GLN A 115 21.02 -3.81 -1.11
CA GLN A 115 21.27 -4.70 -2.26
C GLN A 115 20.18 -5.76 -2.43
N ASP A 116 19.36 -5.99 -1.40
CA ASP A 116 18.15 -6.80 -1.54
C ASP A 116 17.08 -6.01 -2.31
N ASN A 117 16.88 -6.38 -3.58
CA ASN A 117 15.91 -5.72 -4.47
C ASN A 117 14.48 -5.78 -3.92
N ILE A 118 14.09 -6.83 -3.20
CA ILE A 118 12.77 -6.92 -2.58
C ILE A 118 12.64 -5.90 -1.46
N ALA A 119 13.66 -5.76 -0.60
CA ALA A 119 13.68 -4.73 0.44
C ALA A 119 13.65 -3.31 -0.15
N VAL A 120 14.33 -3.08 -1.27
CA VAL A 120 14.27 -1.81 -2.02
C VAL A 120 12.85 -1.54 -2.53
N ILE A 121 12.20 -2.51 -3.18
CA ILE A 121 10.83 -2.37 -3.69
C ILE A 121 9.85 -2.08 -2.54
N GLN A 122 9.94 -2.83 -1.43
CA GLN A 122 9.14 -2.59 -0.23
C GLN A 122 9.32 -1.16 0.29
N ALA A 123 10.57 -0.71 0.45
CA ALA A 123 10.86 0.63 0.92
C ALA A 123 10.32 1.71 -0.02
N VAL A 124 10.48 1.55 -1.34
CA VAL A 124 9.95 2.46 -2.37
C VAL A 124 8.42 2.57 -2.30
N ILE A 125 7.71 1.45 -2.13
CA ILE A 125 6.26 1.45 -1.95
C ILE A 125 5.88 2.28 -0.71
N LEU A 126 6.59 2.07 0.40
CA LEU A 126 6.32 2.74 1.66
C LEU A 126 6.65 4.25 1.62
N LEU A 127 7.77 4.63 1.00
CA LEU A 127 8.15 6.03 0.77
C LEU A 127 7.09 6.79 -0.02
N GLY A 128 6.41 6.12 -0.95
CA GLY A 128 5.34 6.72 -1.72
C GLY A 128 4.07 7.09 -0.93
N LEU A 129 3.97 6.71 0.34
CA LEU A 129 2.86 7.14 1.24
C LEU A 129 3.18 8.43 1.99
N TYR A 130 4.44 8.87 1.96
CA TYR A 130 4.86 10.10 2.60
C TYR A 130 4.54 11.32 1.74
N TRP A 131 3.94 12.32 2.36
CA TRP A 131 3.76 13.67 1.86
C TRP A 131 3.47 14.59 3.05
N ASP A 132 4.05 15.80 3.05
CA ASP A 132 3.88 16.82 4.11
C ASP A 132 3.27 18.12 3.55
N GLY A 133 3.11 18.20 2.22
CA GLY A 133 2.52 19.33 1.52
C GLY A 133 2.41 19.09 0.02
N LEU A 134 1.85 20.06 -0.71
CA LEU A 134 1.70 19.97 -2.17
C LEU A 134 3.04 19.90 -2.92
N ASP A 135 4.08 20.53 -2.39
CA ASP A 135 5.42 20.52 -3.00
C ASP A 135 6.02 19.11 -3.03
N ASP A 136 5.77 18.30 -1.99
CA ASP A 136 6.20 16.91 -1.89
C ASP A 136 5.37 15.97 -2.78
N LEU A 137 4.27 16.44 -3.40
CA LEU A 137 3.51 15.64 -4.38
C LEU A 137 4.16 15.67 -5.78
N VAL A 138 5.00 16.65 -6.07
CA VAL A 138 5.55 16.90 -7.42
C VAL A 138 6.92 16.25 -7.59
N GLU A 139 7.88 16.56 -6.72
CA GLU A 139 9.25 16.04 -6.80
C GLU A 139 9.46 14.90 -5.80
N ASN A 140 9.73 13.69 -6.29
CA ASN A 140 9.80 12.48 -5.45
C ASN A 140 8.54 12.25 -4.59
N GLY A 141 7.37 12.61 -5.12
CA GLY A 141 6.07 12.38 -4.50
C GLY A 141 5.46 11.03 -4.86
N ILE A 142 4.17 10.88 -4.57
CA ILE A 142 3.43 9.63 -4.82
C ILE A 142 3.61 9.09 -6.24
N PHE A 143 3.52 9.94 -7.27
CA PHE A 143 3.63 9.51 -8.67
C PHE A 143 5.02 8.99 -9.02
N TYR A 144 6.06 9.56 -8.41
CA TYR A 144 7.43 9.11 -8.63
C TYR A 144 7.64 7.73 -8.02
N TRP A 145 7.36 7.58 -6.73
CA TRP A 145 7.58 6.32 -6.00
C TRP A 145 6.68 5.19 -6.51
N SER A 146 5.42 5.47 -6.89
CA SER A 146 4.54 4.44 -7.46
C SER A 146 5.06 3.90 -8.79
N ARG A 147 5.49 4.78 -9.70
CA ARG A 147 6.03 4.36 -11.01
C ARG A 147 7.37 3.66 -10.87
N LEU A 148 8.24 4.18 -10.02
CA LEU A 148 9.52 3.57 -9.72
C LEU A 148 9.35 2.17 -9.10
N GLY A 149 8.46 2.02 -8.11
CA GLY A 149 8.18 0.72 -7.50
C GLY A 149 7.65 -0.30 -8.51
N THR A 150 6.78 0.14 -9.41
CA THR A 150 6.27 -0.69 -10.53
C THR A 150 7.41 -1.13 -11.45
N ALA A 151 8.26 -0.19 -11.88
CA ALA A 151 9.38 -0.50 -12.76
C ALA A 151 10.41 -1.45 -12.12
N LEU A 152 10.74 -1.25 -10.84
CA LEU A 152 11.64 -2.14 -10.10
C LEU A 152 11.04 -3.54 -9.94
N ALA A 153 9.76 -3.64 -9.59
CA ALA A 153 9.08 -4.93 -9.49
C ALA A 153 8.99 -5.66 -10.84
N GLN A 154 8.80 -4.92 -11.95
CA GLN A 154 8.83 -5.49 -13.28
C GLN A 154 10.23 -5.98 -13.67
N ALA A 155 11.29 -5.23 -13.33
CA ALA A 155 12.67 -5.65 -13.56
C ALA A 155 13.02 -6.95 -12.81
N GLU A 156 12.48 -7.12 -11.61
CA GLU A 156 12.61 -8.35 -10.80
C GLU A 156 11.61 -9.46 -11.20
N GLY A 157 10.76 -9.22 -12.20
CA GLY A 157 9.84 -10.22 -12.74
C GLY A 157 8.58 -10.49 -11.91
N LEU A 158 8.24 -9.65 -10.92
CA LEU A 158 7.07 -9.84 -10.04
C LEU A 158 5.72 -9.80 -10.77
N HIS A 159 5.69 -9.45 -12.04
CA HIS A 159 4.50 -9.46 -12.89
C HIS A 159 4.32 -10.76 -13.68
N GLN A 160 5.28 -11.69 -13.56
CA GLN A 160 5.35 -12.95 -14.29
C GLN A 160 5.32 -14.12 -13.30
N SER A 161 4.25 -14.92 -13.35
CA SER A 161 4.05 -16.10 -12.49
C SER A 161 5.15 -17.16 -12.67
N GLU A 162 5.80 -17.18 -13.83
CA GLU A 162 6.90 -18.08 -14.17
C GLU A 162 8.10 -17.87 -13.24
N THR A 163 8.28 -16.65 -12.71
CA THR A 163 9.37 -16.32 -11.79
C THR A 163 9.16 -16.87 -10.38
N TYR A 164 7.98 -17.46 -10.10
CA TYR A 164 7.60 -17.95 -8.78
C TYR A 164 7.78 -19.46 -8.62
N VAL A 165 8.02 -20.20 -9.72
CA VAL A 165 7.98 -21.67 -9.75
C VAL A 165 9.01 -22.32 -8.82
N ASP A 166 10.22 -21.75 -8.75
CA ASP A 166 11.33 -22.30 -7.97
C ASP A 166 11.52 -21.60 -6.61
N LEU A 167 10.62 -20.69 -6.24
CA LEU A 167 10.70 -19.96 -4.98
C LEU A 167 10.07 -20.73 -3.83
N ASP A 168 10.57 -20.49 -2.62
CA ASP A 168 9.89 -20.93 -1.40
C ASP A 168 8.45 -20.35 -1.36
N PRO A 169 7.44 -21.11 -0.86
CA PRO A 169 6.06 -20.65 -0.80
C PRO A 169 5.88 -19.30 -0.10
N SER A 170 6.67 -19.01 0.94
CA SER A 170 6.64 -17.73 1.66
C SER A 170 7.12 -16.57 0.79
N GLU A 171 8.18 -16.80 0.01
CA GLU A 171 8.73 -15.80 -0.91
C GLU A 171 7.80 -15.55 -2.10
N SER A 172 7.28 -16.62 -2.72
CA SER A 172 6.29 -16.55 -3.80
C SER A 172 5.05 -15.75 -3.37
N SER A 173 4.52 -16.07 -2.18
CA SER A 173 3.39 -15.36 -1.58
C SER A 173 3.70 -13.88 -1.36
N LEU A 174 4.87 -13.55 -0.81
CA LEU A 174 5.30 -12.17 -0.57
C LEU A 174 5.40 -11.37 -1.88
N ARG A 175 6.06 -11.92 -2.91
CA ARG A 175 6.20 -11.28 -4.23
C ARG A 175 4.85 -11.02 -4.88
N LYS A 176 3.93 -11.98 -4.78
CA LYS A 176 2.54 -11.84 -5.25
C LYS A 176 1.80 -10.73 -4.51
N ARG A 177 1.90 -10.65 -3.17
CA ARG A 177 1.31 -9.55 -2.38
C ARG A 177 1.89 -8.18 -2.75
N ILE A 178 3.20 -8.10 -2.99
CA ILE A 178 3.87 -6.87 -3.45
C ILE A 178 3.35 -6.44 -4.82
N TRP A 179 3.25 -7.36 -5.78
CA TRP A 179 2.74 -7.07 -7.12
C TRP A 179 1.31 -6.52 -7.09
N TRP A 180 0.41 -7.19 -6.38
CA TRP A 180 -0.98 -6.74 -6.25
C TRP A 180 -1.12 -5.44 -5.44
N THR A 181 -0.16 -5.14 -4.55
CA THR A 181 -0.09 -3.83 -3.88
C THR A 181 0.26 -2.72 -4.88
N LEU A 182 1.23 -2.95 -5.76
CA LEU A 182 1.57 -2.00 -6.83
C LEU A 182 0.41 -1.82 -7.81
N TYR A 183 -0.27 -2.92 -8.18
CA TYR A 183 -1.45 -2.92 -9.03
C TYR A 183 -2.56 -2.01 -8.51
N THR A 184 -2.98 -2.22 -7.25
CA THR A 184 -4.04 -1.41 -6.63
C THR A 184 -3.62 0.05 -6.53
N ARG A 185 -2.35 0.31 -6.20
CA ARG A 185 -1.82 1.67 -6.07
C ARG A 185 -1.75 2.43 -7.39
N ASP A 186 -1.36 1.79 -8.49
CA ASP A 186 -1.38 2.40 -9.83
C ASP A 186 -2.79 2.87 -10.19
N ARG A 187 -3.80 2.04 -9.91
CA ARG A 187 -5.21 2.32 -10.20
C ARG A 187 -5.78 3.40 -9.28
N SER A 188 -5.57 3.32 -7.97
CA SER A 188 -6.11 4.33 -7.05
C SER A 188 -5.48 5.72 -7.27
N VAL A 189 -4.19 5.78 -7.60
CA VAL A 189 -3.52 7.05 -7.96
C VAL A 189 -4.03 7.59 -9.30
N ALA A 190 -4.19 6.73 -10.31
CA ALA A 190 -4.78 7.11 -11.59
C ALA A 190 -6.19 7.69 -11.41
N ALA A 191 -7.02 7.03 -10.60
CA ALA A 191 -8.39 7.43 -10.29
C ALA A 191 -8.48 8.74 -9.52
N ALA A 192 -7.66 8.92 -8.49
CA ALA A 192 -7.69 10.13 -7.66
C ALA A 192 -7.24 11.39 -8.42
N PHE A 193 -6.31 11.26 -9.38
CA PHE A 193 -5.66 12.39 -10.03
C PHE A 193 -5.91 12.51 -11.54
N GLY A 194 -6.75 11.64 -12.11
CA GLY A 194 -7.03 11.62 -13.55
C GLY A 194 -5.78 11.36 -14.40
N ARG A 195 -4.89 10.47 -13.92
CA ARG A 195 -3.64 10.11 -14.61
C ARG A 195 -3.80 8.76 -15.33
N PRO A 196 -3.05 8.49 -16.42
CA PRO A 196 -2.98 7.15 -17.00
C PRO A 196 -2.49 6.10 -16.00
N ILE A 197 -3.03 4.89 -16.10
CA ILE A 197 -2.46 3.69 -15.48
C ILE A 197 -1.16 3.30 -16.20
N HIS A 198 -0.25 2.64 -15.50
CA HIS A 198 1.05 2.20 -16.03
C HIS A 198 1.14 0.68 -16.17
N ILE A 199 0.38 -0.06 -15.37
CA ILE A 199 0.37 -1.53 -15.41
C ILE A 199 -0.67 -1.99 -16.42
N ASN A 200 -0.20 -2.48 -17.57
CA ASN A 200 -0.99 -3.19 -18.56
C ASN A 200 -1.19 -4.65 -18.12
N THR A 201 -2.44 -5.06 -17.94
CA THR A 201 -2.78 -6.42 -17.50
C THR A 201 -2.42 -7.49 -18.52
N ASP A 202 -2.39 -7.15 -19.81
CA ASP A 202 -2.05 -8.11 -20.88
C ASP A 202 -0.60 -8.57 -20.81
N ASP A 203 0.26 -7.79 -20.16
CA ASP A 203 1.67 -8.11 -19.94
C ASP A 203 1.92 -8.89 -18.64
N CYS A 204 0.86 -9.20 -17.88
CA CYS A 204 0.96 -9.78 -16.53
C CYS A 204 0.40 -11.21 -16.49
N THR A 205 1.11 -12.14 -15.87
CA THR A 205 0.67 -13.55 -15.74
C THR A 205 0.40 -13.97 -14.29
N VAL A 206 0.54 -13.05 -13.32
CA VAL A 206 0.31 -13.33 -11.89
C VAL A 206 -1.15 -13.67 -11.61
N GLY A 207 -1.38 -14.83 -10.99
CA GLY A 207 -2.72 -15.28 -10.60
C GLY A 207 -3.34 -14.45 -9.46
N GLU A 208 -4.64 -14.62 -9.26
CA GLU A 208 -5.42 -13.98 -8.19
C GLU A 208 -4.91 -14.35 -6.80
N LEU A 209 -5.02 -13.41 -5.86
CA LEU A 209 -4.69 -13.66 -4.45
C LEU A 209 -5.73 -14.56 -3.78
N THR A 210 -5.24 -15.46 -2.93
CA THR A 210 -6.06 -16.25 -2.02
C THR A 210 -5.62 -15.99 -0.58
N VAL A 211 -6.40 -16.44 0.40
CA VAL A 211 -6.05 -16.30 1.82
C VAL A 211 -4.74 -17.03 2.15
N THR A 212 -4.39 -18.10 1.41
CA THR A 212 -3.13 -18.85 1.64
C THR A 212 -1.90 -18.02 1.29
N ASP A 213 -2.01 -17.06 0.36
CA ASP A 213 -0.92 -16.13 0.05
C ASP A 213 -0.62 -15.18 1.21
N PHE A 214 -1.45 -15.15 2.26
CA PHE A 214 -1.21 -14.38 3.47
C PHE A 214 -0.67 -15.24 4.61
N VAL A 215 -0.86 -16.56 4.55
CA VAL A 215 -0.36 -17.51 5.55
C VAL A 215 1.16 -17.54 5.47
N GLU A 216 1.81 -16.98 6.49
CA GLU A 216 3.26 -16.99 6.60
C GLU A 216 3.67 -18.36 7.11
N HIS A 217 4.47 -19.09 6.33
CA HIS A 217 4.88 -20.45 6.68
C HIS A 217 6.21 -20.40 7.42
N ASP A 218 6.29 -21.14 8.52
CA ASP A 218 7.55 -21.53 9.15
C ASP A 218 7.47 -23.02 9.47
N GLU A 219 8.30 -23.83 8.82
CA GLU A 219 8.31 -25.29 9.02
C GLU A 219 8.74 -25.70 10.44
N TYR A 220 9.33 -24.78 11.22
CA TYR A 220 10.06 -25.12 12.44
C TYR A 220 9.46 -24.53 13.73
N LEU A 221 8.49 -23.60 13.66
CA LEU A 221 7.95 -22.91 14.83
C LEU A 221 6.44 -22.65 14.76
N GLN A 222 5.79 -22.59 15.92
CA GLN A 222 4.45 -22.00 16.03
C GLN A 222 4.54 -20.52 15.65
N LEU A 223 3.68 -20.08 14.72
CA LEU A 223 3.60 -18.68 14.32
C LEU A 223 3.21 -17.81 15.53
N GLU A 224 4.16 -17.03 16.03
CA GLU A 224 3.91 -16.03 17.07
C GLU A 224 2.95 -14.93 16.59
N TYR A 225 2.91 -14.71 15.27
CA TYR A 225 2.09 -13.71 14.60
C TYR A 225 1.13 -14.37 13.60
N PRO A 226 -0.02 -14.91 14.06
CA PRO A 226 -1.00 -15.51 13.15
C PRO A 226 -1.63 -14.45 12.24
N VAL A 227 -1.98 -14.88 11.05
CA VAL A 227 -2.59 -14.03 10.02
C VAL A 227 -4.03 -13.75 10.36
N ASP A 228 -4.41 -12.47 10.35
CA ASP A 228 -5.81 -12.08 10.44
C ASP A 228 -6.48 -12.31 9.07
N VAL A 229 -7.36 -13.31 9.03
CA VAL A 229 -8.12 -13.69 7.83
C VAL A 229 -8.95 -12.50 7.31
N THR A 230 -9.42 -11.62 8.18
CA THR A 230 -10.16 -10.41 7.82
C THR A 230 -9.28 -9.45 7.04
N HIS A 231 -8.02 -9.27 7.45
CA HIS A 231 -7.06 -8.42 6.74
C HIS A 231 -6.74 -8.98 5.35
N ALA A 232 -6.51 -10.29 5.26
CA ALA A 232 -6.28 -10.97 3.99
C ALA A 232 -7.48 -10.81 3.04
N ARG A 233 -8.70 -11.09 3.54
CA ARG A 233 -9.94 -10.92 2.77
C ARG A 233 -10.16 -9.48 2.33
N PHE A 234 -9.93 -8.51 3.22
CA PHE A 234 -10.04 -7.08 2.88
C PHE A 234 -9.16 -6.73 1.68
N PHE A 235 -7.89 -7.14 1.70
CA PHE A 235 -6.97 -6.80 0.60
C PHE A 235 -7.35 -7.52 -0.71
N ILE A 236 -7.78 -8.78 -0.64
CA ILE A 236 -8.28 -9.52 -1.81
C ILE A 236 -9.49 -8.81 -2.42
N GLU A 237 -10.47 -8.40 -1.60
CA GLU A 237 -11.64 -7.68 -2.09
C GLU A 237 -11.29 -6.28 -2.62
N TYR A 238 -10.33 -5.60 -2.00
CA TYR A 238 -9.82 -4.32 -2.49
C TYR A 238 -9.14 -4.45 -3.87
N VAL A 239 -8.37 -5.52 -4.10
CA VAL A 239 -7.80 -5.84 -5.42
C VAL A 239 -8.89 -6.00 -6.48
N LYS A 240 -9.96 -6.74 -6.16
CA LYS A 240 -11.11 -6.93 -7.07
C LYS A 240 -11.79 -5.60 -7.42
N LEU A 241 -11.99 -4.72 -6.44
CA LEU A 241 -12.52 -3.38 -6.70
C LEU A 241 -11.59 -2.58 -7.64
N CYS A 242 -10.27 -2.64 -7.44
CA CYS A 242 -9.32 -1.97 -8.33
C CYS A 242 -9.33 -2.56 -9.75
N GLN A 243 -9.58 -3.86 -9.93
CA GLN A 243 -9.78 -4.46 -11.25
C GLN A 243 -11.04 -3.92 -11.95
N LEU A 244 -12.15 -3.75 -11.20
CA LEU A 244 -13.36 -3.13 -11.74
C LEU A 244 -13.16 -1.64 -12.09
N MET A 245 -12.34 -0.94 -11.30
CA MET A 245 -12.00 0.46 -11.56
C MET A 245 -11.21 0.65 -12.86
N ASP A 246 -10.38 -0.32 -13.24
CA ASP A 246 -9.66 -0.34 -14.52
C ASP A 246 -10.64 -0.29 -15.70
N LEU A 247 -11.68 -1.13 -15.66
CA LEU A 247 -12.73 -1.21 -16.69
C LEU A 247 -13.54 0.09 -16.84
N GLY A 248 -13.78 0.81 -15.73
CA GLY A 248 -14.56 2.06 -15.74
C GLY A 248 -13.73 3.30 -16.07
N LEU A 249 -12.57 3.45 -15.43
CA LEU A 249 -11.83 4.72 -15.42
C LEU A 249 -10.94 4.92 -16.65
N CYS A 250 -10.42 3.84 -17.24
CA CYS A 250 -9.63 3.87 -18.47
C CYS A 250 -10.40 4.44 -19.68
N LEU A 251 -11.74 4.45 -19.61
CA LEU A 251 -12.63 5.05 -20.60
C LEU A 251 -12.50 6.57 -20.74
N LYS A 252 -12.17 7.26 -19.64
CA LYS A 252 -11.99 8.73 -19.63
C LYS A 252 -10.66 9.15 -20.23
N LEU A 253 -9.65 8.30 -20.08
CA LEU A 253 -8.26 8.60 -20.40
C LEU A 253 -7.85 8.06 -21.78
N SER A 254 -8.52 7.02 -22.28
CA SER A 254 -8.31 6.49 -23.62
C SER A 254 -8.99 7.35 -24.67
N SER A 255 -8.23 8.29 -25.24
CA SER A 255 -8.60 9.01 -26.48
C SER A 255 -8.81 8.09 -27.68
N ARG A 256 -8.53 6.78 -27.53
CA ARG A 256 -8.63 5.73 -28.55
C ARG A 256 -9.96 4.97 -28.49
N SER A 257 -10.77 5.16 -27.44
CA SER A 257 -12.02 4.41 -27.24
C SER A 257 -13.19 5.04 -28.00
N THR A 258 -13.95 4.21 -28.73
CA THR A 258 -15.21 4.65 -29.35
C THR A 258 -16.28 4.83 -28.27
N HIS A 259 -17.33 5.60 -28.56
CA HIS A 259 -18.46 5.76 -27.64
C HIS A 259 -19.11 4.42 -27.27
N ASP A 260 -19.22 3.49 -28.23
CA ASP A 260 -19.82 2.17 -28.00
C ASP A 260 -18.94 1.28 -27.12
N SER A 261 -17.61 1.32 -27.26
CA SER A 261 -16.66 0.61 -26.37
C SER A 261 -16.81 1.10 -24.94
N ARG A 262 -16.88 2.43 -24.75
CA ARG A 262 -17.05 3.04 -23.43
C ARG A 262 -18.35 2.61 -22.76
N ASN A 263 -19.45 2.57 -23.49
CA ASN A 263 -20.73 2.12 -22.93
C ASN A 263 -20.72 0.63 -22.55
N ALA A 264 -20.10 -0.22 -23.38
CA ALA A 264 -19.99 -1.65 -23.10
C ALA A 264 -19.13 -1.93 -21.86
N GLU A 265 -17.96 -1.31 -21.77
CA GLU A 265 -17.06 -1.43 -20.62
C GLU A 265 -17.67 -0.83 -19.33
N ALA A 266 -18.41 0.28 -19.44
CA ALA A 266 -19.15 0.85 -18.31
C ALA A 266 -20.25 -0.10 -17.80
N ALA A 267 -21.01 -0.72 -18.70
CA ALA A 267 -22.01 -1.73 -18.33
C ALA A 267 -21.36 -2.97 -17.69
N GLN A 268 -20.21 -3.40 -18.19
CA GLN A 268 -19.44 -4.50 -17.59
C GLN A 268 -18.96 -4.15 -16.18
N CYS A 269 -18.48 -2.92 -15.98
CA CYS A 269 -18.09 -2.42 -14.65
C CYS A 269 -19.30 -2.41 -13.69
N GLU A 270 -20.46 -1.92 -14.14
CA GLU A 270 -21.69 -1.91 -13.33
C GLU A 270 -22.15 -3.32 -12.93
N LEU A 271 -22.14 -4.27 -13.87
CA LEU A 271 -22.44 -5.67 -13.59
C LEU A 271 -21.45 -6.25 -12.57
N GLY A 272 -20.15 -6.04 -12.78
CA GLY A 272 -19.10 -6.52 -11.87
C GLY A 272 -19.20 -5.92 -10.46
N LEU A 273 -19.57 -4.64 -10.33
CA LEU A 273 -19.81 -4.01 -9.02
C LEU A 273 -21.01 -4.64 -8.29
N ASN A 274 -22.09 -4.94 -9.01
CA ASN A 274 -23.24 -5.63 -8.42
C ASN A 274 -22.90 -7.05 -7.99
N GLU A 275 -22.16 -7.80 -8.81
CA GLU A 275 -21.67 -9.15 -8.47
C GLU A 275 -20.71 -9.12 -7.27
N TRP A 276 -19.80 -8.14 -7.23
CA TRP A 276 -18.91 -7.93 -6.10
C TRP A 276 -19.69 -7.64 -4.82
N LEU A 277 -20.69 -6.76 -4.88
CA LEU A 277 -21.52 -6.41 -3.72
C LEU A 277 -22.25 -7.64 -3.15
N VAL A 278 -22.75 -8.53 -4.02
CA VAL A 278 -23.45 -9.76 -3.61
C VAL A 278 -22.48 -10.82 -3.06
N SER A 279 -21.29 -10.93 -3.64
CA SER A 279 -20.28 -11.95 -3.26
C SER A 279 -19.37 -11.53 -2.11
N CYS A 280 -19.38 -10.24 -1.73
CA CYS A 280 -18.58 -9.70 -0.64
C CYS A 280 -18.82 -10.49 0.67
N PRO A 281 -17.77 -10.88 1.42
CA PRO A 281 -17.94 -11.55 2.70
C PRO A 281 -18.75 -10.72 3.71
N ALA A 282 -19.62 -11.38 4.50
CA ALA A 282 -20.49 -10.70 5.45
C ALA A 282 -19.74 -9.88 6.52
N GLU A 283 -18.54 -10.32 6.90
CA GLU A 283 -17.64 -9.60 7.82
C GLU A 283 -17.05 -8.30 7.23
N LEU A 284 -16.98 -8.18 5.91
CA LEU A 284 -16.46 -7.00 5.21
C LEU A 284 -17.55 -6.00 4.83
N HIS A 285 -18.82 -6.31 5.11
CA HIS A 285 -19.93 -5.42 4.84
C HIS A 285 -19.95 -4.24 5.82
N TRP A 286 -19.78 -3.03 5.31
CA TRP A 286 -19.86 -1.85 6.14
C TRP A 286 -21.30 -1.57 6.59
N ARG A 287 -21.46 -1.29 7.89
CA ARG A 287 -22.72 -0.85 8.49
C ARG A 287 -22.42 0.21 9.54
N GLN A 288 -23.07 1.37 9.44
CA GLN A 288 -22.87 2.47 10.38
C GLN A 288 -23.09 2.04 11.86
N ALA A 289 -24.10 1.22 12.13
CA ALA A 289 -24.41 0.75 13.50
C ALA A 289 -23.38 -0.24 14.08
N ARG A 290 -22.57 -0.88 13.22
CA ARG A 290 -21.52 -1.84 13.59
C ARG A 290 -20.24 -1.46 12.87
N HIS A 291 -19.80 -0.22 13.09
CA HIS A 291 -18.64 0.35 12.42
C HIS A 291 -17.39 -0.52 12.60
N SER A 292 -16.65 -0.68 11.51
CA SER A 292 -15.34 -1.30 11.47
C SER A 292 -14.51 -0.60 10.39
N PHE A 293 -13.25 -0.33 10.70
CA PHE A 293 -12.36 0.50 9.90
C PHE A 293 -12.13 -0.07 8.48
N LEU A 294 -11.79 -1.35 8.35
CA LEU A 294 -11.49 -1.96 7.04
C LEU A 294 -12.72 -2.03 6.12
N PRO A 295 -13.90 -2.52 6.57
CA PRO A 295 -15.13 -2.39 5.81
C PRO A 295 -15.44 -0.96 5.37
N ALA A 296 -15.23 0.02 6.24
CA ALA A 296 -15.46 1.43 5.91
C ALA A 296 -14.55 1.91 4.77
N VAL A 297 -13.26 1.59 4.83
CA VAL A 297 -12.29 1.90 3.76
C VAL A 297 -12.68 1.20 2.45
N LEU A 298 -13.05 -0.08 2.52
CA LEU A 298 -13.43 -0.88 1.34
C LEU A 298 -14.68 -0.32 0.65
N PHE A 299 -15.73 -0.03 1.42
CA PHE A 299 -16.97 0.51 0.88
C PHE A 299 -16.84 1.97 0.44
N SER A 300 -15.93 2.75 1.04
CA SER A 300 -15.56 4.08 0.51
C SER A 300 -15.07 3.94 -0.92
N GLN A 301 -14.12 3.03 -1.18
CA GLN A 301 -13.62 2.77 -2.53
C GLN A 301 -14.73 2.31 -3.48
N PHE A 302 -15.57 1.37 -3.05
CA PHE A 302 -16.69 0.88 -3.86
C PHE A 302 -17.60 2.03 -4.33
N TYR A 303 -18.05 2.89 -3.40
CA TYR A 303 -18.94 4.00 -3.76
C TYR A 303 -18.22 5.10 -4.53
N THR A 304 -16.91 5.31 -4.32
CA THR A 304 -16.10 6.18 -5.17
C THR A 304 -16.10 5.70 -6.63
N ILE A 305 -15.95 4.38 -6.87
CA ILE A 305 -16.02 3.81 -8.23
C ILE A 305 -17.42 4.01 -8.84
N VAL A 306 -18.49 3.78 -8.06
CA VAL A 306 -19.89 4.01 -8.51
C VAL A 306 -20.09 5.47 -8.96
N CYS A 307 -19.65 6.43 -8.14
CA CYS A 307 -19.71 7.85 -8.46
C CYS A 307 -18.95 8.18 -9.76
N GLN A 308 -17.73 7.63 -9.92
CA GLN A 308 -16.89 7.87 -11.10
C GLN A 308 -17.53 7.30 -12.38
N LEU A 309 -18.14 6.12 -12.29
CA LEU A 309 -18.85 5.45 -13.38
C LEU A 309 -20.05 6.27 -13.86
N GLN A 310 -20.83 6.85 -12.95
CA GLN A 310 -21.98 7.66 -13.33
C GLN A 310 -21.57 9.00 -13.95
N LEU A 311 -20.48 9.61 -13.46
CA LEU A 311 -19.86 10.77 -14.10
C LEU A 311 -19.30 10.48 -15.50
N LEU A 312 -19.15 9.22 -15.91
CA LEU A 312 -18.75 8.84 -17.28
C LEU A 312 -19.94 8.80 -18.25
N GLN A 313 -21.15 8.61 -17.74
CA GLN A 313 -22.36 8.38 -18.54
C GLN A 313 -23.14 9.67 -18.86
N GLU A 314 -22.75 10.85 -18.34
CA GLU A 314 -23.40 12.14 -18.65
C GLU A 314 -22.95 12.66 -20.04
N PRO A 315 -23.83 12.67 -21.05
CA PRO A 315 -25.16 13.28 -20.97
C PRO A 315 -26.36 12.30 -21.09
N CYS A 316 -26.14 11.00 -21.02
CA CYS A 316 -27.19 9.97 -21.18
C CYS A 316 -27.74 9.42 -19.84
N SER A 317 -27.46 10.08 -18.71
CA SER A 317 -27.87 9.59 -17.39
C SER A 317 -29.39 9.66 -17.21
N SER A 318 -29.99 8.51 -16.88
CA SER A 318 -31.39 8.45 -16.46
C SER A 318 -31.57 9.13 -15.09
N SER A 319 -32.80 9.51 -14.74
CA SER A 319 -33.09 10.02 -13.39
C SER A 319 -32.74 9.02 -12.29
N GLU A 320 -32.75 7.72 -12.60
CA GLU A 320 -32.36 6.65 -11.67
C GLU A 320 -30.84 6.61 -11.47
N SER A 321 -30.07 6.77 -12.54
CA SER A 321 -28.60 6.87 -12.49
C SER A 321 -28.15 8.06 -11.63
N GLN A 322 -28.82 9.21 -11.77
CA GLN A 322 -28.52 10.41 -10.95
C GLN A 322 -28.85 10.20 -9.46
N ARG A 323 -29.96 9.51 -9.13
CA ARG A 323 -30.30 9.15 -7.75
C ARG A 323 -29.30 8.17 -7.14
N SER A 324 -28.85 7.20 -7.93
CA SER A 324 -27.82 6.25 -7.50
C SER A 324 -26.49 6.96 -7.18
N ALA A 325 -26.07 7.91 -8.01
CA ALA A 325 -24.90 8.76 -7.76
C ALA A 325 -25.01 9.57 -6.47
N PHE A 326 -26.15 10.20 -6.27
CA PHE A 326 -26.41 10.96 -5.07
C PHE A 326 -26.36 10.06 -3.81
N ASN A 327 -26.92 8.86 -3.89
CA ASN A 327 -26.89 7.90 -2.78
C ASN A 327 -25.47 7.38 -2.50
N ALA A 328 -24.68 7.10 -3.54
CA ALA A 328 -23.29 6.68 -3.39
C ALA A 328 -22.46 7.79 -2.72
N ALA A 329 -22.54 9.02 -3.22
CA ALA A 329 -21.86 10.18 -2.63
C ALA A 329 -22.29 10.43 -1.17
N SER A 330 -23.58 10.34 -0.87
CA SER A 330 -24.10 10.48 0.50
C SER A 330 -23.55 9.39 1.42
N THR A 331 -23.37 8.17 0.90
CA THR A 331 -22.83 7.05 1.69
C THR A 331 -21.34 7.25 1.97
N VAL A 332 -20.56 7.74 1.00
CA VAL A 332 -19.15 8.12 1.22
C VAL A 332 -19.04 9.17 2.32
N ILE A 333 -19.87 10.21 2.29
CA ILE A 333 -19.89 11.24 3.35
C ILE A 333 -20.19 10.61 4.71
N SER A 334 -21.20 9.74 4.81
CA SER A 334 -21.54 9.04 6.05
C SER A 334 -20.40 8.17 6.59
N ILE A 335 -19.66 7.49 5.69
CA ILE A 335 -18.47 6.73 6.03
C ILE A 335 -17.40 7.66 6.62
N LEU A 336 -17.10 8.77 5.96
CA LEU A 336 -16.08 9.74 6.40
C LEU A 336 -16.45 10.38 7.74
N GLU A 337 -17.71 10.75 7.95
CA GLU A 337 -18.22 11.25 9.24
C GLU A 337 -18.09 10.20 10.35
N THR A 338 -18.37 8.93 10.03
CA THR A 338 -18.21 7.81 10.97
C THR A 338 -16.74 7.62 11.34
N LEU A 339 -15.83 7.63 10.36
CA LEU A 339 -14.39 7.58 10.60
C LEU A 339 -13.89 8.77 11.43
N GLN A 340 -14.40 9.97 11.16
CA GLN A 340 -14.05 11.18 11.92
C GLN A 340 -14.52 11.09 13.38
N SER A 341 -15.77 10.67 13.61
CA SER A 341 -16.33 10.52 14.97
C SER A 341 -15.59 9.49 15.83
N HIS A 342 -15.00 8.46 15.21
CA HIS A 342 -14.16 7.47 15.89
C HIS A 342 -12.66 7.90 15.97
N GLY A 343 -12.31 9.07 15.43
CA GLY A 343 -10.93 9.55 15.39
C GLY A 343 -10.02 8.74 14.45
N GLU A 344 -10.61 8.00 13.53
CA GLU A 344 -9.95 7.04 12.63
C GLU A 344 -9.62 7.61 11.26
N LEU A 345 -10.18 8.78 10.90
CA LEU A 345 -9.93 9.43 9.61
C LEU A 345 -8.44 9.61 9.32
N ARG A 346 -7.63 9.84 10.37
CA ARG A 346 -6.17 9.95 10.24
C ARG A 346 -5.49 8.67 9.73
N TYR A 347 -6.09 7.51 9.98
CA TYR A 347 -5.58 6.19 9.57
C TYR A 347 -6.04 5.79 8.17
N ALA A 348 -7.04 6.50 7.61
CA ALA A 348 -7.51 6.22 6.26
C ALA A 348 -6.38 6.46 5.25
N PRO A 349 -6.28 5.62 4.20
CA PRO A 349 -5.33 5.86 3.12
C PRO A 349 -5.57 7.23 2.50
N SER A 350 -4.49 7.95 2.16
CA SER A 350 -4.56 9.32 1.66
C SER A 350 -5.35 9.50 0.34
N PHE A 351 -5.72 8.41 -0.36
CA PHE A 351 -6.37 8.43 -1.67
C PHE A 351 -7.55 7.44 -1.74
N THR A 352 -8.42 7.45 -0.73
CA THR A 352 -9.69 6.69 -0.68
C THR A 352 -10.89 7.49 -1.14
#